data_AF-A0A6H2CY56-F1
#
_entry.id   AF-A0A6H2CY56-F1
#
_cell.length_a   1.000
_cell.length_b   1.000
_cell.length_c   1.000
_cell.angle_alpha   90.00
_cell.angle_beta   90.00
_cell.angle_gamma   90.00
#
_symmetry.space_group_name_H-M   'P 1'
#
loop_
_entity.id
_entity.type
_entity.pdbx_description
1 polymer ?
#
loop_
_entity_poly.entity_id
_entity_poly.type
_entity_poly.pdbx_seq_one_letter_code
_entity_poly.pdbx_strand_id
1 'polypeptide(L)'
;MQCPQSDSRSGRVVFACHCLLNANAKVCGLAKFPGAMPDLLDLLAEKQAGIIQLPCPEFLHMGPNRWWQARSQYDHPAFRSLCARLADEAAEQAATYVAAGYAIPALLGVEGSPSCGVAETYDTPKWGGRPREINLSGCRVNGAGIFMQELERAFTARSLNVPFKGLGSTDDPAVTLKGVL
;
A
#
# COMPACT_ATOMS: atom_id res chain seq x y z
N MET A 1 -7.21 13.61 29.58
CA MET A 1 -6.50 14.47 30.56
C MET A 1 -6.08 15.73 29.80
N GLN A 2 -6.60 16.91 30.14
CA GLN A 2 -6.27 18.16 29.42
C GLN A 2 -4.78 18.51 29.58
N CYS A 3 -4.19 19.17 28.57
CA CYS A 3 -2.79 19.59 28.60
C CYS A 3 -2.48 20.36 29.90
N PRO A 4 -1.37 20.06 30.61
CA PRO A 4 -1.01 20.74 31.85
C PRO A 4 -0.68 22.23 31.66
N GLN A 5 -0.57 22.71 30.41
CA GLN A 5 -0.41 24.12 30.05
C GLN A 5 -1.54 24.51 29.09
N SER A 6 -2.17 25.67 29.30
CA SER A 6 -3.17 26.19 28.37
C SER A 6 -2.50 26.65 27.08
N ASP A 7 -2.86 26.03 25.95
CA ASP A 7 -2.45 26.47 24.61
C ASP A 7 -3.64 26.50 23.63
N SER A 8 -3.37 26.82 22.37
CA SER A 8 -4.38 27.08 21.33
C SER A 8 -4.88 25.82 20.59
N ARG A 9 -4.52 24.61 21.03
CA ARG A 9 -4.95 23.37 20.34
C ARG A 9 -6.45 23.15 20.49
N SER A 10 -7.12 22.85 19.37
CA SER A 10 -8.56 22.51 19.36
C SER A 10 -8.88 21.15 19.98
N GLY A 11 -7.88 20.26 20.10
CA GLY A 11 -8.08 18.88 20.53
C GLY A 11 -8.82 18.00 19.52
N ARG A 12 -8.96 18.43 18.25
CA ARG A 12 -9.70 17.70 17.20
C ARG A 12 -8.74 17.16 16.16
N VAL A 13 -8.84 15.88 15.83
CA VAL A 13 -8.01 15.25 14.78
C VAL A 13 -8.83 14.33 13.88
N VAL A 14 -8.65 14.42 12.57
CA VAL A 14 -9.33 13.58 11.57
C VAL A 14 -8.32 12.61 10.97
N PHE A 15 -8.71 11.35 10.86
CA PHE A 15 -7.94 10.34 10.14
C PHE A 15 -8.36 10.36 8.66
N ALA A 16 -7.42 10.38 7.73
CA ALA A 16 -7.74 10.46 6.31
C ALA A 16 -6.91 9.49 5.48
N CYS A 17 -7.57 8.73 4.62
CA CYS A 17 -6.90 7.85 3.67
C CYS A 17 -5.90 8.63 2.81
N HIS A 18 -4.72 8.03 2.63
CA HIS A 18 -3.53 8.69 2.08
C HIS A 18 -3.79 9.54 0.83
N CYS A 19 -4.57 9.01 -0.12
CA CYS A 19 -4.76 9.64 -1.42
C CYS A 19 -5.68 10.87 -1.41
N LEU A 20 -6.37 11.15 -0.31
CA LEU A 20 -7.04 12.45 -0.09
C LEU A 20 -6.02 13.56 0.16
N LEU A 21 -4.85 13.23 0.71
CA LEU A 21 -3.78 14.18 1.03
C LEU A 21 -2.57 14.07 0.09
N ASN A 22 -2.52 13.00 -0.72
CA ASN A 22 -1.47 12.77 -1.70
C ASN A 22 -1.97 11.91 -2.87
N ALA A 23 -2.51 12.56 -3.91
CA ALA A 23 -3.04 11.90 -5.10
C ALA A 23 -1.96 11.07 -5.85
N ASN A 24 -0.68 11.37 -5.64
CA ASN A 24 0.45 10.68 -6.27
C ASN A 24 0.58 9.20 -5.81
N ALA A 25 -0.14 8.80 -4.76
CA ALA A 25 -0.23 7.40 -4.35
C ALA A 25 -1.31 6.61 -5.11
N LYS A 26 -2.20 7.28 -5.86
CA LYS A 26 -3.22 6.61 -6.68
C LYS A 26 -2.56 5.94 -7.88
N VAL A 27 -3.24 4.93 -8.41
CA VAL A 27 -2.91 4.38 -9.72
C VAL A 27 -2.96 5.49 -10.78
N CYS A 28 -2.02 5.43 -11.72
CA CYS A 28 -1.92 6.38 -12.82
C CYS A 28 -3.27 6.52 -13.56
N GLY A 29 -3.64 7.76 -13.88
CA GLY A 29 -4.88 8.09 -14.58
C GLY A 29 -6.12 8.32 -13.70
N LEU A 30 -6.06 8.08 -12.37
CA LEU A 30 -7.19 8.29 -11.45
C LEU A 30 -7.03 9.48 -10.48
N ALA A 31 -5.93 10.24 -10.60
CA ALA A 31 -5.73 11.45 -9.80
C ALA A 31 -6.64 12.58 -10.30
N LYS A 32 -7.37 13.23 -9.39
CA LYS A 32 -8.27 14.36 -9.69
C LYS A 32 -7.69 15.72 -9.29
N PHE A 33 -6.56 15.71 -8.57
CA PHE A 33 -5.85 16.87 -8.06
C PHE A 33 -4.35 16.52 -8.01
N PRO A 34 -3.42 17.51 -8.09
CA PRO A 34 -2.00 17.26 -8.25
C PRO A 34 -1.29 16.77 -6.96
N GLY A 35 -1.88 17.01 -5.79
CA GLY A 35 -1.26 16.71 -4.49
C GLY A 35 -2.32 16.34 -3.46
N ALA A 36 -2.53 17.18 -2.46
CA ALA A 36 -3.68 17.06 -1.55
C ALA A 36 -4.97 17.57 -2.20
N MET A 37 -6.11 17.06 -1.75
CA MET A 37 -7.43 17.57 -2.12
C MET A 37 -7.62 18.97 -1.48
N PRO A 38 -7.66 20.06 -2.26
CA PRO A 38 -7.65 21.41 -1.69
C PRO A 38 -8.87 21.67 -0.79
N ASP A 39 -10.07 21.35 -1.28
CA ASP A 39 -11.32 21.58 -0.54
C ASP A 39 -11.36 20.87 0.82
N LEU A 40 -10.72 19.70 0.92
CA LEU A 40 -10.61 18.99 2.20
C LEU A 40 -9.68 19.72 3.16
N LEU A 41 -8.53 20.20 2.68
CA LEU A 41 -7.58 20.94 3.52
C LEU A 41 -8.20 22.24 4.03
N ASP A 42 -8.87 22.98 3.15
CA ASP A 42 -9.54 24.24 3.49
C ASP A 42 -10.64 24.01 4.54
N LEU A 43 -11.46 22.97 4.36
CA LEU A 43 -12.49 22.59 5.33
C LEU A 43 -11.89 22.22 6.69
N LEU A 44 -10.84 21.38 6.72
CA LEU A 44 -10.21 20.96 7.98
C LEU A 44 -9.53 22.14 8.68
N ALA A 45 -8.93 23.07 7.94
CA ALA A 45 -8.37 24.31 8.48
C ALA A 45 -9.46 25.20 9.08
N GLU A 46 -10.58 25.41 8.37
CA GLU A 46 -11.74 26.17 8.87
C GLU A 46 -12.30 25.56 10.16
N LYS A 47 -12.38 24.22 10.24
CA LYS A 47 -12.84 23.49 11.44
C LYS A 47 -11.76 23.30 12.50
N GLN A 48 -10.57 23.87 12.31
CA GLN A 48 -9.42 23.78 13.20
C GLN A 48 -9.08 22.32 13.58
N ALA A 49 -9.24 21.39 12.65
CA ALA A 49 -8.97 19.97 12.88
C ALA A 49 -7.57 19.60 12.37
N GLY A 50 -6.78 18.96 13.23
CA GLY A 50 -5.54 18.30 12.81
C GLY A 50 -5.81 17.11 11.89
N ILE A 51 -4.80 16.66 11.17
CA ILE A 51 -4.92 15.59 10.18
C ILE A 51 -3.93 14.48 10.49
N ILE A 52 -4.44 13.26 10.63
CA ILE A 52 -3.64 12.03 10.67
C ILE A 52 -3.77 11.35 9.32
N GLN A 53 -2.68 11.35 8.55
CA GLN A 53 -2.62 10.67 7.27
C GLN A 53 -2.46 9.17 7.48
N LEU A 54 -3.46 8.39 7.06
CA LEU A 54 -3.37 6.94 7.04
C LEU A 54 -2.43 6.48 5.91
N PRO A 55 -1.71 5.36 6.09
CA PRO A 55 -0.95 4.73 5.03
C PRO A 55 -1.86 4.22 3.90
N CYS A 56 -1.32 4.16 2.67
CA CYS A 56 -2.03 3.57 1.53
C CYS A 56 -1.63 2.09 1.39
N PRO A 57 -2.50 1.12 1.71
CA PRO A 57 -2.14 -0.30 1.64
C PRO A 57 -1.77 -0.72 0.21
N GLU A 58 -2.49 -0.24 -0.80
CA GLU A 58 -2.22 -0.54 -2.21
C GLU A 58 -0.85 -0.03 -2.67
N PHE A 59 -0.46 1.18 -2.24
CA PHE A 59 0.84 1.77 -2.57
C PHE A 59 1.96 1.05 -1.83
N LEU A 60 1.78 0.73 -0.55
CA LEU A 60 2.76 -0.04 0.21
C LEU A 60 2.95 -1.46 -0.34
N HIS A 61 1.89 -2.03 -0.92
CA HIS A 61 1.93 -3.37 -1.50
C HIS A 61 2.56 -3.39 -2.91
N MET A 62 2.24 -2.44 -3.79
CA MET A 62 2.59 -2.51 -5.22
C MET A 62 3.28 -1.26 -5.77
N GLY A 63 3.38 -0.18 -4.99
CA GLY A 63 3.90 1.10 -5.46
C GLY A 63 2.95 1.87 -6.39
N PRO A 64 3.45 2.96 -7.01
CA PRO A 64 2.66 3.83 -7.89
C PRO A 64 2.45 3.25 -9.30
N ASN A 65 3.40 2.47 -9.81
CA ASN A 65 3.38 1.91 -11.17
C ASN A 65 2.52 0.63 -11.29
N ARG A 66 1.50 0.51 -10.45
CA ARG A 66 0.59 -0.65 -10.41
C ARG A 66 -0.56 -0.48 -11.40
N TRP A 67 -1.19 -1.59 -11.76
CA TRP A 67 -2.49 -1.58 -12.43
C TRP A 67 -3.62 -1.32 -11.42
N TRP A 68 -4.78 -0.89 -11.92
CA TRP A 68 -5.99 -0.92 -11.11
C TRP A 68 -6.35 -2.38 -10.78
N GLN A 69 -6.87 -2.60 -9.58
CA GLN A 69 -7.30 -3.92 -9.12
C GLN A 69 -8.65 -3.81 -8.41
N ALA A 70 -9.42 -4.90 -8.45
CA ALA A 70 -10.63 -5.07 -7.68
C ALA A 70 -10.33 -5.53 -6.23
N ARG A 71 -11.31 -5.36 -5.34
CA ARG A 71 -11.25 -5.88 -3.96
C ARG A 71 -10.88 -7.36 -3.92
N SER A 72 -11.50 -8.20 -4.76
CA SER A 72 -11.23 -9.63 -4.85
C SER A 72 -9.78 -9.99 -5.22
N GLN A 73 -9.07 -9.13 -5.95
CA GLN A 73 -7.66 -9.36 -6.30
C GLN A 73 -6.73 -9.06 -5.12
N TYR A 74 -7.11 -8.09 -4.28
CA TYR A 74 -6.41 -7.77 -3.03
C TYR A 74 -6.79 -8.70 -1.88
N ASP A 75 -7.87 -9.49 -2.01
CA ASP A 75 -8.37 -10.36 -0.94
C ASP A 75 -7.56 -11.66 -0.82
N HIS A 76 -6.30 -11.55 -0.40
CA HIS A 76 -5.42 -12.68 -0.11
C HIS A 76 -4.66 -12.49 1.21
N PRO A 77 -4.20 -13.58 1.86
CA PRO A 77 -3.68 -13.52 3.24
C PRO A 77 -2.56 -12.50 3.47
N ALA A 78 -1.60 -12.39 2.55
CA ALA A 78 -0.48 -11.46 2.69
C ALA A 78 -0.93 -9.98 2.67
N PHE A 79 -1.85 -9.60 1.78
CA PHE A 79 -2.37 -8.24 1.75
C PHE A 79 -3.29 -7.95 2.94
N ARG A 80 -4.12 -8.92 3.36
CA ARG A 80 -4.91 -8.82 4.59
C ARG A 80 -4.03 -8.59 5.82
N SER A 81 -2.92 -9.31 5.93
CA SER A 81 -1.95 -9.13 7.02
C SER A 81 -1.29 -7.74 7.00
N LEU A 82 -0.95 -7.23 5.81
CA LEU A 82 -0.49 -5.84 5.65
C LEU A 82 -1.56 -4.87 6.17
N CYS A 83 -2.80 -4.96 5.69
CA CYS A 83 -3.89 -4.08 6.09
C CYS A 83 -4.18 -4.14 7.59
N ALA A 84 -4.19 -5.35 8.18
CA ALA A 84 -4.42 -5.53 9.61
C ALA A 84 -3.36 -4.80 10.45
N ARG A 85 -2.08 -5.00 10.13
CA ARG A 85 -0.99 -4.30 10.83
C ARG A 85 -1.10 -2.77 10.73
N LEU A 86 -1.40 -2.25 9.53
CA LEU A 86 -1.57 -0.80 9.34
C LEU A 86 -2.79 -0.25 10.10
N ALA A 87 -3.87 -1.04 10.18
CA ALA A 87 -5.06 -0.69 10.94
C ALA A 87 -4.80 -0.69 12.45
N ASP A 88 -4.04 -1.67 12.95
CA ASP A 88 -3.63 -1.74 14.36
C ASP A 88 -2.77 -0.52 14.74
N GLU A 89 -1.76 -0.18 13.94
CA GLU A 89 -0.93 1.02 14.14
C GLU A 89 -1.78 2.31 14.19
N ALA A 90 -2.77 2.45 13.30
CA ALA A 90 -3.68 3.59 13.29
C ALA A 90 -4.63 3.61 14.50
N ALA A 91 -5.13 2.44 14.91
CA ALA A 91 -6.01 2.29 16.07
C ALA A 91 -5.29 2.61 17.39
N GLU A 92 -4.02 2.20 17.54
CA GLU A 92 -3.18 2.56 18.68
C GLU A 92 -2.97 4.09 18.76
N GLN A 93 -2.73 4.74 17.62
CA GLN A 93 -2.62 6.19 17.57
C GLN A 93 -3.95 6.88 17.94
N ALA A 94 -5.08 6.38 17.43
CA ALA A 94 -6.41 6.88 17.76
C ALA A 94 -6.71 6.72 19.26
N ALA A 95 -6.41 5.56 19.84
CA ALA A 95 -6.58 5.30 21.26
C ALA A 95 -5.76 6.25 22.13
N THR A 96 -4.53 6.57 21.70
CA THR A 96 -3.66 7.55 22.37
C THR A 96 -4.28 8.95 22.38
N TYR A 97 -4.83 9.41 21.26
CA TYR A 97 -5.55 10.69 21.19
C TYR A 97 -6.77 10.71 22.11
N VAL A 98 -7.59 9.66 22.07
CA VAL A 98 -8.79 9.56 22.92
C VAL A 98 -8.41 9.56 24.41
N ALA A 99 -7.38 8.81 24.81
CA ALA A 99 -6.89 8.81 26.19
C ALA A 99 -6.38 10.20 26.63
N ALA A 100 -5.77 10.95 25.71
CA ALA A 100 -5.38 12.34 25.92
C ALA A 100 -6.59 13.32 25.96
N GLY A 101 -7.81 12.87 25.68
CA GLY A 101 -9.02 13.71 25.68
C GLY A 101 -9.27 14.46 24.37
N TYR A 102 -8.64 14.03 23.28
CA TYR A 102 -8.91 14.57 21.95
C TYR A 102 -10.18 13.95 21.35
N ALA A 103 -10.86 14.71 20.51
CA ALA A 103 -11.97 14.23 19.70
C ALA A 103 -11.49 13.78 18.33
N ILE A 104 -11.97 12.61 17.88
CA ILE A 104 -11.79 12.10 16.52
C ILE A 104 -13.16 12.17 15.83
N PRO A 105 -13.53 13.30 15.20
CA PRO A 105 -14.87 13.48 14.64
C PRO A 105 -15.12 12.63 13.39
N ALA A 106 -14.07 12.21 12.67
CA ALA A 106 -14.21 11.42 11.45
C ALA A 106 -12.95 10.63 11.10
N LEU A 107 -13.17 9.52 10.38
CA LEU A 107 -12.19 8.84 9.55
C LEU A 107 -12.69 8.90 8.10
N LEU A 108 -11.87 9.41 7.19
CA LEU A 108 -12.24 9.67 5.80
C LEU A 108 -11.65 8.61 4.88
N GLY A 109 -12.53 7.76 4.34
CA GLY A 109 -12.20 6.81 3.28
C GLY A 109 -12.38 7.38 1.87
N VAL A 110 -12.28 6.52 0.86
CA VAL A 110 -12.39 6.87 -0.56
C VAL A 110 -13.32 5.90 -1.26
N GLU A 111 -14.55 6.34 -1.54
CA GLU A 111 -15.55 5.50 -2.18
C GLU A 111 -15.09 4.95 -3.52
N GLY A 112 -15.46 3.69 -3.78
CA GLY A 112 -15.02 2.92 -4.94
C GLY A 112 -13.61 2.33 -4.80
N SER A 113 -12.80 2.75 -3.82
CA SER A 113 -11.49 2.12 -3.61
C SER A 113 -11.67 0.65 -3.18
N PRO A 114 -10.87 -0.28 -3.74
CA PRO A 114 -10.90 -1.68 -3.33
C PRO A 114 -10.38 -1.91 -1.91
N SER A 115 -9.62 -0.96 -1.35
CA SER A 115 -9.04 -1.06 0.00
C SER A 115 -9.57 -0.01 0.99
N CYS A 116 -9.98 1.17 0.50
CA CYS A 116 -10.34 2.32 1.32
C CYS A 116 -11.81 2.77 1.17
N GLY A 117 -12.64 2.06 0.40
CA GLY A 117 -14.07 2.33 0.29
C GLY A 117 -14.77 2.10 1.64
N VAL A 118 -15.71 2.98 2.01
CA VAL A 118 -16.42 2.87 3.30
C VAL A 118 -17.79 2.25 3.08
N ALA A 119 -18.59 2.84 2.19
CA ALA A 119 -19.91 2.33 1.84
C ALA A 119 -19.91 1.52 0.53
N GLU A 120 -19.04 1.87 -0.41
CA GLU A 120 -19.00 1.33 -1.77
C GLU A 120 -17.56 1.01 -2.21
N THR A 121 -17.40 -0.07 -2.96
CA THR A 121 -16.10 -0.55 -3.44
C THR A 121 -16.22 -1.22 -4.80
N TYR A 122 -15.22 -1.06 -5.67
CA TYR A 122 -15.16 -1.81 -6.92
C TYR A 122 -14.68 -3.24 -6.68
N ASP A 123 -15.52 -4.20 -7.07
CA ASP A 123 -15.22 -5.62 -6.94
C ASP A 123 -15.67 -6.43 -8.16
N THR A 124 -14.88 -7.44 -8.51
CA THR A 124 -15.18 -8.37 -9.61
C THR A 124 -14.28 -9.60 -9.51
N PRO A 125 -14.82 -10.71 -9.00
CA PRO A 125 -14.08 -11.97 -8.84
C PRO A 125 -13.57 -12.58 -10.15
N LYS A 126 -14.01 -12.06 -11.30
CA LYS A 126 -13.64 -12.56 -12.63
C LYS A 126 -12.44 -11.84 -13.24
N TRP A 127 -11.97 -10.74 -12.66
CA TRP A 127 -10.78 -10.04 -13.15
C TRP A 127 -9.51 -10.83 -12.84
N GLY A 128 -8.69 -11.02 -13.87
CA GLY A 128 -7.42 -11.73 -13.81
C GLY A 128 -6.71 -11.67 -15.16
N GLY A 129 -5.48 -12.19 -15.23
CA GLY A 129 -4.67 -12.19 -16.45
C GLY A 129 -3.94 -10.86 -16.69
N ARG A 130 -3.60 -10.58 -17.97
CA ARG A 130 -2.88 -9.36 -18.37
C ARG A 130 -3.89 -8.22 -18.54
N PRO A 131 -3.78 -7.09 -17.80
CA PRO A 131 -4.76 -5.99 -17.82
C PRO A 131 -5.08 -5.44 -19.22
N ARG A 132 -4.07 -5.44 -20.09
CA ARG A 132 -4.14 -5.35 -21.56
C ARG A 132 -2.99 -6.15 -22.15
N GLU A 133 -3.06 -6.49 -23.44
CA GLU A 133 -1.91 -7.01 -24.15
C GLU A 133 -0.84 -5.91 -24.24
N ILE A 134 0.36 -6.22 -23.74
CA ILE A 134 1.52 -5.32 -23.75
C ILE A 134 2.61 -6.04 -24.52
N ASN A 135 3.23 -5.34 -25.47
CA ASN A 135 4.39 -5.86 -26.17
C ASN A 135 5.58 -5.95 -25.21
N LEU A 136 5.99 -7.17 -24.87
CA LEU A 136 7.11 -7.43 -23.96
C LEU A 136 8.46 -7.53 -24.69
N SER A 137 8.47 -7.34 -26.01
CA SER A 137 9.71 -7.36 -26.80
C SER A 137 10.67 -6.29 -26.30
N GLY A 138 11.90 -6.68 -26.01
CA GLY A 138 12.93 -5.79 -25.46
C GLY A 138 12.78 -5.45 -23.97
N CYS A 139 11.76 -5.94 -23.25
CA CYS A 139 11.58 -5.65 -21.82
C CYS A 139 12.42 -6.55 -20.90
N ARG A 140 13.02 -7.63 -21.42
CA ARG A 140 13.92 -8.50 -20.64
C ARG A 140 15.25 -7.79 -20.39
N VAL A 141 15.65 -7.71 -19.13
CA VAL A 141 16.92 -7.13 -18.69
C VAL A 141 17.75 -8.15 -17.92
N ASN A 142 19.06 -7.96 -17.86
CA ASN A 142 19.94 -8.77 -17.03
C ASN A 142 19.72 -8.44 -15.55
N GLY A 143 19.49 -9.45 -14.72
CA GLY A 143 19.35 -9.30 -13.26
C GLY A 143 18.46 -10.36 -12.62
N ALA A 144 18.63 -10.56 -11.32
CA ALA A 144 17.79 -11.45 -10.52
C ALA A 144 16.44 -10.77 -10.19
N GLY A 145 15.37 -11.56 -10.08
CA GLY A 145 14.11 -11.08 -9.52
C GLY A 145 14.22 -10.74 -8.03
N ILE A 146 13.35 -9.87 -7.51
CA ILE A 146 13.43 -9.37 -6.13
C ILE A 146 13.50 -10.50 -5.09
N PHE A 147 12.67 -11.53 -5.20
CA PHE A 147 12.72 -12.64 -4.26
C PHE A 147 14.04 -13.43 -4.32
N MET A 148 14.64 -13.59 -5.51
CA MET A 148 15.94 -14.24 -5.63
C MET A 148 17.05 -13.40 -4.98
N GLN A 149 17.02 -12.07 -5.15
CA GLN A 149 17.94 -11.16 -4.45
C GLN A 149 17.80 -11.30 -2.92
N GLU A 150 16.57 -11.34 -2.42
CA GLU A 150 16.30 -11.51 -0.99
C GLU A 150 16.74 -12.89 -0.46
N LEU A 151 16.57 -13.95 -1.24
CA LEU A 151 17.08 -15.29 -0.89
C LEU A 151 18.60 -15.32 -0.88
N GLU A 152 19.27 -14.80 -1.91
CA GLU A 152 20.74 -14.71 -1.95
C GLU A 152 21.27 -13.94 -0.73
N ARG A 153 20.65 -12.81 -0.39
CA ARG A 153 20.96 -12.02 0.81
C ARG A 153 20.78 -12.85 2.09
N ALA A 154 19.64 -13.52 2.23
CA ALA A 154 19.32 -14.31 3.43
C ALA A 154 20.22 -15.54 3.59
N PHE A 155 20.62 -16.19 2.49
CA PHE A 155 21.50 -17.35 2.48
C PHE A 155 22.95 -16.96 2.78
N THR A 156 23.44 -15.89 2.14
CA THR A 156 24.77 -15.33 2.39
C THR A 156 24.91 -14.91 3.85
N ALA A 157 23.89 -14.25 4.43
CA ALA A 157 23.88 -13.85 5.84
C ALA A 157 23.96 -15.03 6.83
N ARG A 158 23.71 -16.27 6.36
CA ARG A 158 23.79 -17.51 7.13
C ARG A 158 24.94 -18.42 6.67
N SER A 159 25.84 -17.90 5.84
CA SER A 159 26.95 -18.66 5.25
C SER A 159 26.51 -19.93 4.50
N LEU A 160 25.32 -19.89 3.90
CA LEU A 160 24.78 -20.97 3.08
C LEU A 160 25.24 -20.79 1.63
N ASN A 161 26.22 -21.58 1.20
CA ASN A 161 26.75 -21.55 -0.17
C ASN A 161 25.94 -22.48 -1.09
N VAL A 162 24.80 -22.01 -1.59
CA VAL A 162 23.93 -22.76 -2.51
C VAL A 162 23.94 -22.12 -3.89
N PRO A 163 24.16 -22.88 -4.98
CA PRO A 163 24.11 -22.34 -6.34
C PRO A 163 22.67 -22.03 -6.79
N PHE A 164 22.43 -20.83 -7.30
CA PHE A 164 21.15 -20.42 -7.89
C PHE A 164 21.17 -20.65 -9.40
N LYS A 165 20.14 -21.33 -9.94
CA LYS A 165 20.00 -21.63 -11.38
C LYS A 165 18.61 -21.28 -11.87
N GLY A 166 18.54 -20.53 -12.97
CA GLY A 166 17.29 -20.24 -13.68
C GLY A 166 17.02 -21.26 -14.78
N LEU A 167 15.76 -21.61 -14.97
CA LEU A 167 15.29 -22.44 -16.10
C LEU A 167 14.39 -21.58 -16.99
N GLY A 168 14.77 -21.43 -18.26
CA GLY A 168 13.95 -20.85 -19.30
C GLY A 168 12.86 -21.81 -19.76
N SER A 169 11.78 -21.27 -20.33
CA SER A 169 10.64 -22.07 -20.81
C SER A 169 10.98 -23.03 -21.97
N THR A 170 12.15 -22.87 -22.59
CA THR A 170 12.64 -23.69 -23.70
C THR A 170 13.91 -24.48 -23.34
N ASP A 171 14.40 -24.36 -22.11
CA ASP A 171 15.63 -25.01 -21.69
C ASP A 171 15.38 -26.49 -21.37
N ASP A 172 16.35 -27.36 -21.65
CA ASP A 172 16.35 -28.74 -21.16
C ASP A 172 16.88 -28.76 -19.70
N PRO A 173 16.06 -29.13 -18.71
CA PRO A 173 16.49 -29.17 -17.31
C PRO A 173 17.67 -30.12 -17.07
N ALA A 174 17.78 -31.23 -17.80
CA ALA A 174 18.89 -32.17 -17.63
C ALA A 174 20.23 -31.56 -18.04
N VAL A 175 20.21 -30.69 -19.06
CA VAL A 175 21.39 -29.93 -19.49
C VAL A 175 21.68 -28.80 -18.51
N THR A 176 20.66 -28.01 -18.16
CA THR A 176 20.83 -26.80 -17.33
C THR A 176 21.23 -27.12 -15.88
N LEU A 177 20.78 -28.26 -15.34
CA LEU A 177 21.07 -28.68 -13.97
C LEU A 177 22.25 -29.63 -13.85
N LYS A 178 22.92 -29.97 -14.96
CA LYS A 178 24.08 -30.87 -14.97
C LYS A 178 25.19 -30.36 -14.03
N GLY A 179 25.61 -31.19 -13.08
CA GLY A 179 26.66 -30.86 -12.12
C GLY A 179 26.17 -30.05 -10.91
N VAL A 180 24.86 -29.80 -10.80
CA VAL A 180 24.21 -29.28 -9.60
C VAL A 180 23.39 -30.37 -8.90
N LEU A 181 22.73 -31.23 -9.69
CA LEU A 181 22.09 -32.48 -9.27
C LEU A 181 22.93 -33.67 -9.75
#